data_AF-A0A1B6J9K9-F1
#
_entry.id   AF-A0A1B6J9K9-F1
#
_cell.length_a   1.000
_cell.length_b   1.000
_cell.length_c   1.000
_cell.angle_alpha   90.00
_cell.angle_beta   90.00
_cell.angle_gamma   90.00
#
_symmetry.space_group_name_H-M   'P 1'
#
loop_
_entity.id
_entity.type
_entity.pdbx_description
1 polymer ?
#
loop_
_entity_poly.entity_id
_entity_poly.type
_entity_poly.pdbx_seq_one_letter_code
_entity_poly.pdbx_strand_id
1 'polypeptide(L)'
;MAYYTCIGHKVNDDHKSEYQQSYRWIRMRGIIGLLSLMFSVGLLYKNEVWTVVRQELYDSVSKSVVELDNRGGVDPANEGKIVFLQGRIQVNEPLTEPEYGVTIGAVKLKRRVQMYQWVELHRQPSSWWDV
;
A
#
# COMPACT_ATOMS: atom_id res chain seq x y z
N MET A 1 -10.79 -45.31 81.13
CA MET A 1 -10.88 -45.44 79.66
C MET A 1 -11.21 -44.05 79.11
N ALA A 2 -10.21 -43.31 78.65
CA ALA A 2 -10.40 -41.99 78.06
C ALA A 2 -10.17 -42.11 76.55
N TYR A 3 -11.21 -41.84 75.76
CA TYR A 3 -11.13 -41.84 74.31
C TYR A 3 -10.76 -40.42 73.86
N TYR A 4 -9.60 -40.27 73.23
CA TYR A 4 -9.20 -39.02 72.59
C TYR A 4 -9.73 -39.02 71.15
N THR A 5 -10.72 -38.18 70.84
CA THR A 5 -11.17 -37.94 69.46
C THR A 5 -10.38 -36.77 68.88
N CYS A 6 -9.47 -37.06 67.95
CA CYS A 6 -8.77 -36.04 67.18
C CYS A 6 -9.69 -35.49 66.08
N ILE A 7 -10.11 -34.23 66.19
CA ILE A 7 -10.83 -33.53 65.13
C ILE A 7 -9.77 -32.99 64.15
N GLY A 8 -9.52 -33.75 63.07
CA GLY A 8 -8.72 -33.28 61.94
C GLY A 8 -9.54 -32.31 61.10
N HIS A 9 -9.22 -31.02 61.16
CA HIS A 9 -9.83 -30.01 60.29
C HIS A 9 -9.23 -30.13 58.88
N LYS A 10 -9.99 -30.70 57.93
CA LYS A 10 -9.58 -30.75 56.52
C LYS A 10 -9.57 -29.32 55.96
N VAL A 11 -8.40 -28.85 55.54
CA VAL A 11 -8.28 -27.63 54.72
C VAL A 11 -9.02 -27.88 53.40
N ASN A 12 -10.00 -27.03 53.10
CA ASN A 12 -10.85 -27.18 51.92
C ASN A 12 -10.05 -26.87 50.64
N ASP A 13 -9.83 -27.89 49.80
CA ASP A 13 -9.03 -27.80 48.57
C ASP A 13 -9.73 -27.02 47.45
N ASP A 14 -11.01 -26.68 47.61
CA ASP A 14 -11.82 -25.93 46.62
C ASP A 14 -11.19 -24.57 46.26
N HIS A 15 -10.60 -23.86 47.23
CA HIS A 15 -10.00 -22.54 46.99
C HIS A 15 -8.82 -22.58 46.02
N LYS A 16 -8.05 -23.68 45.94
CA LYS A 16 -6.91 -23.78 45.01
C LYS A 16 -7.35 -23.74 43.55
N SER A 17 -8.53 -24.27 43.24
CA SER A 17 -9.06 -24.32 41.87
C SER A 17 -9.39 -22.93 41.32
N GLU A 18 -9.92 -22.05 42.19
CA GLU A 18 -10.31 -20.68 41.85
C GLU A 18 -9.09 -19.79 41.54
N TYR A 19 -8.04 -19.88 42.36
CA TYR A 19 -6.78 -19.19 42.11
C TYR A 19 -6.12 -19.68 40.81
N GLN A 20 -6.07 -20.99 40.59
CA GLN A 20 -5.49 -21.53 39.35
C GLN A 20 -6.24 -21.07 38.10
N GLN A 21 -7.56 -20.95 38.17
CA GLN A 21 -8.36 -20.41 37.07
C GLN A 21 -8.05 -18.94 36.83
N SER A 22 -7.96 -18.12 37.88
CA SER A 22 -7.58 -16.69 37.79
C SER A 22 -6.19 -16.48 37.16
N TYR A 23 -5.18 -17.23 37.60
CA TYR A 23 -3.83 -17.14 37.02
C TYR A 23 -3.78 -17.53 35.54
N ARG A 24 -4.60 -18.50 35.11
CA ARG A 24 -4.70 -18.88 33.69
C ARG A 24 -5.22 -17.74 32.82
N TRP A 25 -6.22 -17.00 33.27
CA TRP A 25 -6.76 -15.85 32.55
C TRP A 25 -5.76 -14.70 32.44
N ILE A 26 -5.06 -14.38 33.53
CA ILE A 26 -4.04 -13.32 33.54
C ILE A 26 -2.90 -13.67 32.59
N ARG A 27 -2.42 -14.91 32.59
CA ARG A 27 -1.36 -15.37 31.67
C ARG A 27 -1.79 -15.30 30.21
N MET A 28 -3.01 -15.71 29.87
CA MET A 28 -3.50 -15.59 28.49
C MET A 28 -3.56 -14.13 28.03
N ARG A 29 -4.10 -13.23 28.86
CA ARG A 29 -4.21 -11.80 28.52
C ARG A 29 -2.83 -11.16 28.30
N GLY A 30 -1.84 -11.51 29.12
CA GLY A 30 -0.46 -11.04 28.96
C GLY A 30 0.18 -11.50 27.64
N ILE A 31 0.00 -12.76 27.26
CA ILE A 31 0.55 -13.32 26.01
C ILE A 31 -0.09 -12.63 24.80
N ILE A 32 -1.41 -12.43 24.81
CA ILE A 32 -2.12 -11.75 23.72
C ILE A 32 -1.63 -10.31 23.56
N GLY A 33 -1.43 -9.58 24.67
CA GLY A 33 -0.88 -8.23 24.64
C GLY A 33 0.53 -8.19 24.04
N LEU A 34 1.40 -9.12 24.42
CA LEU A 34 2.76 -9.20 23.88
C LEU A 34 2.75 -9.51 22.37
N LEU A 35 1.90 -10.43 21.93
CA LEU A 35 1.75 -10.75 20.51
C LEU A 35 1.23 -9.56 19.70
N SER A 36 0.24 -8.83 20.24
CA SER A 36 -0.30 -7.63 19.62
C SER A 36 0.76 -6.53 19.48
N LEU A 37 1.62 -6.36 20.49
CA LEU A 37 2.72 -5.39 20.44
C LEU A 37 3.75 -5.75 19.36
N MET A 38 4.18 -7.01 19.29
CA MET A 38 5.10 -7.50 18.26
C MET A 38 4.50 -7.35 16.85
N PHE A 39 3.20 -7.62 16.70
CA PHE A 39 2.49 -7.45 15.44
C PHE A 39 2.45 -5.98 15.00
N SER A 40 2.17 -5.06 15.93
CA SER A 40 2.16 -3.62 15.66
C SER A 40 3.52 -3.10 15.18
N VAL A 41 4.61 -3.49 15.86
CA VAL A 41 5.98 -3.13 15.46
C VAL A 41 6.31 -3.67 14.07
N GLY A 42 5.89 -4.90 13.76
CA GLY A 42 6.08 -5.48 12.42
C GLY A 42 5.33 -4.74 11.31
N LEU A 43 4.12 -4.26 11.58
CA LEU A 43 3.37 -3.42 10.64
C LEU A 43 4.06 -2.08 10.39
N LEU A 44 4.56 -1.42 11.45
CA LEU A 44 5.30 -0.16 11.33
C LEU A 44 6.58 -0.34 10.50
N TYR A 45 7.37 -1.38 10.78
CA TYR A 45 8.58 -1.67 10.03
C TYR A 45 8.31 -1.85 8.53
N LYS A 46 7.28 -2.62 8.17
CA LYS A 46 6.90 -2.79 6.75
C LYS A 46 6.49 -1.47 6.10
N ASN A 47 5.74 -0.63 6.80
CA ASN A 47 5.30 0.66 6.28
C ASN A 47 6.49 1.60 6.03
N GLU A 48 7.43 1.64 6.96
CA GLU A 48 8.62 2.50 6.87
C GLU A 48 9.57 2.04 5.74
N VAL A 49 9.86 0.74 5.65
CA VAL A 49 10.70 0.19 4.58
C VAL A 49 10.14 0.50 3.19
N TRP A 50 8.82 0.37 3.00
CA TRP A 50 8.18 0.68 1.72
C TRP A 50 8.19 2.17 1.42
N THR A 51 8.08 3.02 2.44
CA THR A 51 8.20 4.48 2.29
C THR A 51 9.59 4.88 1.80
N VAL A 52 10.65 4.32 2.40
CA VAL A 52 12.04 4.62 2.02
C VAL A 52 12.32 4.19 0.58
N VAL A 53 11.99 2.94 0.21
CA VAL A 53 12.16 2.44 -1.16
C VAL A 53 11.42 3.31 -2.19
N ARG A 54 10.24 3.82 -1.83
CA ARG A 54 9.45 4.67 -2.71
C ARG A 54 10.10 6.04 -2.93
N GLN A 55 10.73 6.62 -1.90
CA GLN A 55 11.43 7.90 -2.03
C GLN A 55 12.63 7.79 -2.98
N GLU A 56 13.42 6.72 -2.88
CA GLU A 56 14.55 6.47 -3.79
C GLU A 56 14.09 6.29 -5.24
N LEU A 57 12.97 5.59 -5.46
CA LEU A 57 12.38 5.45 -6.78
C LEU A 57 11.96 6.79 -7.35
N TYR A 58 11.30 7.65 -6.56
CA TYR A 58 10.89 8.98 -7.01
C TYR A 58 12.09 9.88 -7.32
N ASP A 59 13.15 9.84 -6.53
CA ASP A 59 14.38 10.61 -6.78
C ASP A 59 15.11 10.12 -8.04
N SER A 60 15.18 8.81 -8.24
CA SER A 60 15.74 8.21 -9.44
C SER A 60 14.92 8.57 -10.68
N VAL A 61 13.59 8.53 -10.56
CA VAL A 61 12.66 8.93 -11.62
C VAL A 61 12.79 10.41 -11.93
N SER A 62 12.75 11.29 -10.92
CA SER A 62 12.80 12.76 -11.12
C SER A 62 14.08 13.20 -11.81
N LYS A 63 15.22 12.58 -11.47
CA LYS A 63 16.52 12.82 -12.15
C LYS A 63 16.52 12.39 -13.61
N SER A 64 15.68 11.43 -14.00
CA SER A 64 15.55 10.93 -15.37
C SER A 64 14.51 11.69 -16.21
N VAL A 65 13.78 12.63 -15.60
CA VAL A 65 12.73 13.40 -16.28
C VAL A 65 13.35 14.41 -17.23
N VAL A 66 12.97 14.32 -18.51
CA VAL A 66 13.32 15.33 -19.52
C VAL A 66 12.16 16.32 -19.63
N GLU A 67 12.43 17.60 -19.36
CA GLU A 67 11.48 18.68 -19.65
C GLU A 67 11.49 18.97 -21.15
N LEU A 68 10.35 18.77 -21.79
CA LEU A 68 10.15 19.08 -23.20
C LEU A 68 9.55 20.47 -23.34
N ASP A 69 10.17 21.32 -24.15
CA ASP A 69 9.51 22.54 -24.60
C ASP A 69 8.36 22.16 -25.54
N ASN A 70 7.21 22.81 -25.37
CA ASN A 70 5.91 22.48 -25.96
C ASN A 70 5.86 22.71 -27.50
N ARG A 71 7.03 22.79 -28.15
CA ARG A 71 7.23 23.27 -29.52
C ARG A 71 7.90 22.25 -30.47
N GLY A 72 8.20 21.04 -30.01
CA GLY A 72 8.82 20.00 -30.84
C GLY A 72 7.91 18.79 -31.08
N GLY A 73 7.97 18.22 -32.29
CA GLY A 73 7.42 16.89 -32.58
C GLY A 73 8.10 15.79 -31.75
N VAL A 74 7.66 14.54 -31.90
CA VAL A 74 8.23 13.40 -31.18
C VAL A 74 9.70 13.22 -31.57
N ASP A 75 10.62 13.43 -30.62
CA ASP A 75 12.06 13.21 -30.81
C ASP A 75 12.43 11.78 -30.42
N PRO A 76 12.96 10.95 -31.34
CA PRO A 76 13.43 9.59 -31.07
C PRO A 76 14.48 9.50 -29.95
N ALA A 77 15.21 10.59 -29.66
CA ALA A 77 16.22 10.60 -28.59
C ALA A 77 15.62 10.52 -27.16
N ASN A 78 14.30 10.68 -27.03
CA ASN A 78 13.56 10.59 -25.77
C ASN A 78 12.86 9.24 -25.58
N GLU A 79 13.04 8.28 -26.49
CA GLU A 79 12.51 6.93 -26.32
C GLU A 79 13.05 6.27 -25.04
N GLY A 80 12.14 5.67 -24.26
CA GLY A 80 12.47 5.01 -22.99
C GLY A 80 12.68 5.95 -21.79
N LYS A 81 12.57 7.28 -21.97
CA LYS A 81 12.70 8.26 -20.88
C LYS A 81 11.33 8.75 -20.40
N ILE A 82 11.27 9.17 -19.15
CA ILE A 82 10.09 9.84 -18.61
C ILE A 82 10.15 11.29 -19.06
N VAL A 83 9.10 11.76 -19.75
CA VAL A 83 9.03 13.13 -20.28
C VAL A 83 7.99 13.93 -19.51
N PHE A 84 8.32 15.19 -19.20
CA PHE A 84 7.41 16.14 -18.59
C PHE A 84 7.16 17.30 -19.55
N LEU A 85 5.88 17.66 -19.71
CA LEU A 85 5.42 18.71 -20.60
C LEU A 85 4.60 19.70 -19.78
N GLN A 86 5.00 20.97 -19.85
CA GLN A 86 4.27 22.07 -19.25
C GLN A 86 3.99 23.14 -20.31
N GLY A 87 2.77 23.70 -20.29
CA GLY A 87 2.37 24.72 -21.24
C GLY A 87 1.30 25.64 -20.66
N ARG A 88 1.31 26.90 -21.08
CA ARG A 88 0.25 27.85 -20.73
C ARG A 88 -1.00 27.52 -21.53
N ILE A 89 -2.10 27.22 -20.85
CA ILE A 89 -3.40 27.01 -21.48
C ILE A 89 -4.03 28.38 -21.73
N GLN A 90 -4.38 28.66 -22.98
CA GLN A 90 -5.16 29.83 -23.37
C GLN A 90 -6.59 29.41 -23.72
N VAL A 91 -7.58 30.05 -23.10
CA VAL A 91 -9.00 29.82 -23.35
C VAL A 91 -9.50 30.97 -24.20
N ASN A 92 -9.77 30.71 -25.48
CA ASN A 92 -10.21 31.74 -26.41
C ASN A 92 -11.69 32.09 -26.22
N GLU A 93 -12.53 31.09 -25.88
CA GLU A 93 -13.97 31.26 -25.71
C GLU A 93 -14.38 30.88 -24.27
N PRO A 94 -15.00 31.79 -23.51
CA PRO A 94 -15.45 31.50 -22.16
C PRO A 94 -16.70 30.62 -22.19
N LEU A 95 -16.80 29.72 -21.21
CA LEU A 95 -18.00 28.91 -21.00
C LEU A 95 -19.14 29.85 -20.58
N THR A 96 -20.17 29.93 -21.42
CA THR A 96 -21.34 30.75 -21.18
C THR A 96 -22.57 29.87 -21.00
N GLU A 97 -23.30 30.09 -19.92
CA GLU A 97 -24.58 29.45 -19.66
C GLU A 97 -25.70 30.49 -19.83
N PRO A 98 -26.34 30.55 -21.01
CA PRO A 98 -27.21 31.66 -21.41
C PRO A 98 -28.50 31.76 -20.57
N GLU A 99 -28.94 30.64 -19.99
CA GLU A 99 -30.16 30.56 -19.19
C GLU A 99 -30.00 31.19 -17.79
N TYR A 100 -28.76 31.26 -17.30
CA TYR A 100 -28.40 31.85 -16.00
C TYR A 100 -27.57 33.15 -16.13
N GLY A 101 -27.16 33.53 -17.35
CA GLY A 101 -26.36 34.74 -17.60
C GLY A 101 -24.93 34.67 -17.05
N VAL A 102 -24.40 33.47 -16.84
CA VAL A 102 -23.06 33.25 -16.25
C VAL A 102 -22.04 33.01 -17.36
N THR A 103 -20.94 33.76 -17.34
CA THR A 103 -19.80 33.58 -18.25
C THR A 103 -18.52 33.41 -17.44
N ILE A 104 -17.84 32.28 -17.60
CA ILE A 104 -16.59 31.97 -16.91
C ILE A 104 -15.54 31.40 -17.86
N GLY A 105 -14.27 31.77 -17.66
CA GLY A 105 -13.17 31.07 -18.31
C GLY A 105 -12.98 29.69 -17.68
N ALA A 106 -13.38 28.63 -18.39
CA ALA A 106 -13.30 27.26 -17.89
C ALA A 106 -12.55 26.35 -18.88
N VAL A 107 -11.82 25.37 -18.33
CA VAL A 107 -11.10 24.35 -19.11
C VAL A 107 -11.57 22.97 -18.69
N LYS A 108 -11.99 22.14 -19.64
CA LYS A 108 -12.27 20.72 -19.40
C LYS A 108 -11.09 19.87 -19.89
N LEU A 109 -10.30 19.37 -18.95
CA LEU A 109 -9.23 18.41 -19.26
C LEU A 109 -9.84 17.02 -19.52
N LYS A 110 -9.63 16.47 -20.71
CA LYS A 110 -9.99 15.08 -21.04
C LYS A 110 -8.72 14.27 -21.26
N ARG A 111 -8.37 13.42 -20.29
CA ARG A 111 -7.26 12.46 -20.44
C ARG A 111 -7.70 11.33 -21.37
N ARG A 112 -6.99 11.13 -22.48
CA ARG A 112 -7.05 9.90 -23.28
C ARG A 112 -5.77 9.13 -23.01
N VAL A 113 -5.89 7.86 -22.62
CA VAL A 113 -4.74 6.99 -22.34
C VAL A 113 -4.67 5.95 -23.46
N GLN A 114 -3.51 5.82 -24.09
CA GLN A 114 -3.20 4.74 -25.02
C GLN A 114 -2.14 3.85 -24.38
N MET A 115 -2.41 2.56 -24.30
CA MET A 115 -1.46 1.56 -23.79
C MET A 115 -0.86 0.84 -24.99
N TYR A 116 0.46 0.94 -25.15
CA TYR A 116 1.20 0.16 -26.13
C TYR A 116 1.85 -1.02 -25.41
N GLN A 117 1.39 -2.23 -25.70
CA GLN A 117 1.97 -3.46 -25.16
C GLN A 117 2.95 -4.01 -26.19
N TRP A 118 4.18 -4.25 -25.74
CA TRP A 118 5.14 -4.95 -26.56
C TRP A 118 4.81 -6.45 -26.62
N VAL A 119 4.88 -7.03 -27.81
CA VAL A 119 4.67 -8.46 -28.05
C VAL A 119 5.95 -9.01 -28.64
N GLU A 120 6.65 -9.86 -27.89
CA GLU A 120 7.80 -10.61 -28.43
C GLU A 120 7.27 -11.66 -29.41
N LEU A 121 7.76 -11.63 -30.65
CA LEU A 121 7.56 -12.70 -31.61
C LEU A 121 8.76 -13.65 -31.55
N HIS A 122 8.61 -14.76 -30.82
CA HIS A 122 9.58 -15.85 -30.92
C HIS A 122 9.42 -16.56 -32.27
N ARG A 123 10.44 -16.44 -33.13
CA ARG A 123 10.54 -17.27 -34.34
C ARG A 123 11.05 -18.65 -33.91
N GLN A 124 10.16 -19.64 -33.82
CA GLN A 124 10.59 -21.03 -33.73
C GLN A 124 11.21 -21.43 -35.09
N PRO A 125 12.45 -21.96 -35.11
CA PRO A 125 13.00 -22.54 -36.34
C PRO A 125 12.12 -23.73 -36.75
N SER A 126 11.81 -23.81 -38.05
CA SER A 126 11.01 -24.91 -38.61
C SER A 126 11.63 -26.25 -38.23
N SER A 127 10.80 -27.16 -37.74
CA SER A 127 11.24 -28.50 -37.39
C SER A 127 11.40 -29.34 -38.65
N TRP A 128 12.34 -30.29 -38.64
CA TRP A 128 12.71 -31.07 -39.83
C TRP A 128 11.67 -32.14 -40.25
N TRP A 129 10.52 -32.22 -39.58
CA TRP A 129 9.49 -33.25 -39.81
C TRP A 129 8.16 -32.68 -40.37
N ASP A 130 8.13 -31.41 -40.76
CA ASP A 130 6.96 -30.75 -41.36
C ASP A 130 6.98 -30.80 -42.91
N VAL A 131 7.29 -31.97 -43.50
CA VAL A 131 7.26 -32.25 -44.96
C VAL A 131 6.44 -33.49 -45.26
#